data_AF-A0A0M8V9C1-F1
#
_entry.id   AF-A0A0M8V9C1-F1
#
_cell.length_a   1.000
_cell.length_b   1.000
_cell.length_c   1.000
_cell.angle_alpha   90.00
_cell.angle_beta   90.00
_cell.angle_gamma   90.00
#
_symmetry.space_group_name_H-M   'P 1'
#
loop_
_entity.id
_entity.type
_entity.pdbx_description
1 polymer ?
#
loop_
_entity_poly.entity_id
_entity_poly.type
_entity_poly.pdbx_seq_one_letter_code
_entity_poly.pdbx_strand_id
1 'polypeptide(L)'
;MHYLGVGYAFSAYDEKSWAYQIEIVQVNASGLAVGSSANGRGTCDGKCKVSSSKFPSQLVTKEKEAIGQFFFDTTIRATPKGDQGWGQGTATWVFTNPAWVGPSTDFTLHATPVRCDNALPGTSKIGCVMPYIPEMVYAKNGEFPELAKHIEYAQNTLKLPGKHGTTKYLTRLTNATKIRKNRDKSCPSSRPRPQGKQCDEYPFASTWQGASTGGGKFSWRMINAKQNREGGQALGNFYLYNRIIEKDQFLVWIK
;
A
#
# COMPACT_ATOMS: atom_id res chain seq x y z
N MET A 1 -23.92 27.16 6.44
CA MET A 1 -24.06 25.91 5.66
C MET A 1 -23.32 24.82 6.39
N HIS A 2 -23.92 23.64 6.50
CA HIS A 2 -23.26 22.43 6.97
C HIS A 2 -22.97 21.54 5.76
N TYR A 3 -21.75 21.00 5.70
CA TYR A 3 -21.29 20.18 4.59
C TYR A 3 -20.38 19.05 5.08
N LEU A 4 -20.21 18.03 4.25
CA LEU A 4 -19.22 16.98 4.41
C LEU A 4 -18.14 17.15 3.32
N GLY A 5 -16.88 17.06 3.71
CA GLY A 5 -15.76 16.97 2.78
C GLY A 5 -15.20 15.54 2.77
N VAL A 6 -15.24 14.87 1.64
CA VAL A 6 -14.69 13.51 1.47
C VAL A 6 -13.47 13.60 0.56
N GLY A 7 -12.38 12.93 0.95
CA GLY A 7 -11.13 12.93 0.21
C GLY A 7 -10.71 11.53 -0.25
N TYR A 8 -10.32 11.39 -1.51
CA TYR A 8 -9.89 10.13 -2.11
C TYR A 8 -8.48 10.30 -2.70
N ALA A 9 -7.50 9.57 -2.15
CA ALA A 9 -6.16 9.50 -2.69
C ALA A 9 -5.97 8.16 -3.42
N PHE A 10 -5.49 8.20 -4.67
CA PHE A 10 -5.32 7.00 -5.48
C PHE A 10 -4.14 7.13 -6.45
N SER A 11 -3.50 6.00 -6.75
CA SER A 11 -2.36 5.86 -7.65
C SER A 11 -2.30 4.42 -8.17
N ALA A 12 -1.44 4.16 -9.14
CA ALA A 12 -1.07 2.82 -9.54
C ALA A 12 0.38 2.55 -9.10
N TYR A 13 0.68 1.28 -8.79
CA TYR A 13 1.95 0.88 -8.18
C TYR A 13 3.18 1.14 -9.07
N ASP A 14 3.01 1.44 -10.35
CA ASP A 14 4.06 1.75 -11.32
C ASP A 14 3.93 3.14 -11.95
N GLU A 15 3.13 4.03 -11.32
CA GLU A 15 2.98 5.41 -11.73
C GLU A 15 3.77 6.37 -10.83
N LYS A 16 4.42 7.37 -11.46
CA LYS A 16 5.16 8.43 -10.75
C LYS A 16 4.26 9.52 -10.17
N SER A 17 2.97 9.43 -10.48
CA SER A 17 1.97 10.42 -10.12
C SER A 17 0.87 9.77 -9.29
N TRP A 18 0.23 10.57 -8.44
CA TRP A 18 -1.00 10.17 -7.77
C TRP A 18 -2.00 11.30 -7.82
N ALA A 19 -3.27 10.95 -7.64
CA ALA A 19 -4.36 11.89 -7.60
C ALA A 19 -4.91 12.03 -6.18
N TYR A 20 -5.46 13.20 -5.91
CA TYR A 20 -6.30 13.47 -4.76
C TYR A 20 -7.57 14.19 -5.23
N GLN A 21 -8.71 13.56 -4.99
CA GLN A 21 -10.02 14.12 -5.28
C GLN A 21 -10.70 14.51 -3.97
N ILE A 22 -11.41 15.63 -3.97
CA ILE A 22 -12.32 16.00 -2.90
C ILE A 22 -13.74 16.17 -3.43
N GLU A 23 -14.70 15.76 -2.61
CA GLU A 23 -16.13 15.94 -2.82
C GLU A 23 -16.69 16.76 -1.66
N ILE A 24 -17.34 17.87 -2.01
CA ILE A 24 -18.02 18.73 -1.04
C ILE A 24 -19.52 18.52 -1.18
N VAL A 25 -20.12 17.90 -0.16
CA VAL A 25 -21.52 17.49 -0.13
C VAL A 25 -22.30 18.38 0.82
N GLN A 26 -23.39 19.02 0.36
CA GLN A 26 -24.23 19.81 1.25
C GLN A 26 -25.03 18.88 2.18
N VAL A 27 -24.91 19.08 3.49
CA VAL A 27 -25.79 18.44 4.48
C VAL A 27 -27.05 19.29 4.65
N ASN A 28 -26.88 20.59 4.91
CA ASN A 28 -27.95 21.57 4.88
C ASN A 28 -27.41 22.99 4.64
N ALA A 29 -28.28 23.88 4.18
CA ALA A 29 -28.01 25.30 4.09
C ALA A 29 -29.26 26.09 4.48
N SER A 30 -29.04 27.25 5.09
CA SER A 30 -30.08 28.16 5.53
C SER A 30 -29.60 29.61 5.40
N GLY A 31 -30.55 30.55 5.34
CA GLY A 31 -30.25 31.97 5.17
C GLY A 31 -29.37 32.26 3.96
N LEU A 32 -28.40 33.15 4.13
CA LEU A 32 -27.47 33.58 3.07
C LEU A 32 -26.49 32.50 2.61
N ALA A 33 -26.51 31.30 3.21
CA ALA A 33 -25.66 30.19 2.76
C ALA A 33 -26.31 29.32 1.68
N VAL A 34 -27.60 29.53 1.40
CA VAL A 34 -28.27 28.89 0.26
C VAL A 34 -27.69 29.46 -1.03
N GLY A 35 -27.36 28.58 -1.99
CA GLY A 35 -26.78 28.99 -3.27
C GLY A 35 -25.27 29.25 -3.23
N SER A 36 -24.59 28.85 -2.16
CA SER A 36 -23.13 28.97 -2.08
C SER A 36 -22.42 28.03 -3.06
N SER A 37 -21.30 28.50 -3.59
CA SER A 37 -20.39 27.72 -4.44
C SER A 37 -19.08 27.45 -3.72
N ALA A 38 -18.34 26.42 -4.14
CA ALA A 38 -17.01 26.09 -3.65
C ALA A 38 -15.99 26.12 -4.79
N ASN A 39 -14.79 26.60 -4.51
CA ASN A 39 -13.62 26.50 -5.38
C ASN A 39 -12.35 26.41 -4.53
N GLY A 40 -11.28 25.91 -5.12
CA GLY A 40 -10.05 25.72 -4.37
C GLY A 40 -8.85 25.29 -5.21
N ARG A 41 -7.85 24.78 -4.50
CA ARG A 41 -6.57 24.35 -5.08
C ARG A 41 -5.98 23.18 -4.31
N GLY A 42 -5.14 22.42 -4.99
CA GLY A 42 -4.29 21.41 -4.40
C GLY A 42 -2.88 21.96 -4.18
N THR A 43 -2.29 21.66 -3.03
CA THR A 43 -0.87 21.86 -2.75
C THR A 43 -0.24 20.52 -2.38
N CYS A 44 1.09 20.45 -2.42
CA CYS A 44 1.83 19.25 -2.05
C CYS A 44 2.98 19.61 -1.13
N ASP A 45 3.13 18.86 -0.04
CA ASP A 45 4.29 18.93 0.85
C ASP A 45 5.18 17.67 0.73
N GLY A 46 6.48 17.81 0.93
CA GLY A 46 7.46 16.74 0.81
C GLY A 46 8.01 16.53 -0.61
N LYS A 47 8.20 15.27 -1.01
CA LYS A 47 8.85 14.86 -2.27
C LYS A 47 7.90 14.85 -3.45
N CYS A 48 7.26 15.98 -3.71
CA CYS A 48 6.27 16.13 -4.77
C CYS A 48 6.06 17.56 -5.25
N LYS A 49 5.36 17.67 -6.37
CA LYS A 49 4.90 18.92 -6.95
C LYS A 49 3.48 18.75 -7.50
N VAL A 50 2.72 19.83 -7.50
CA VAL A 50 1.39 19.86 -8.14
C VAL A 50 1.59 19.85 -9.66
N SER A 51 1.08 18.82 -10.33
CA SER A 51 1.09 18.73 -11.80
C SER A 51 -0.24 19.21 -12.40
N SER A 52 -1.34 19.07 -11.67
CA SER A 52 -2.62 19.67 -12.04
C SER A 52 -3.44 20.01 -10.80
N SER A 53 -4.16 21.13 -10.84
CA SER A 53 -5.08 21.52 -9.78
C SER A 53 -6.35 22.09 -10.40
N LYS A 54 -7.44 21.33 -10.34
CA LYS A 54 -8.74 21.70 -10.92
C LYS A 54 -9.82 21.65 -9.85
N PHE A 55 -10.20 22.81 -9.34
CA PHE A 55 -11.39 22.95 -8.52
C PHE A 55 -12.07 24.29 -8.82
N PRO A 56 -12.68 24.44 -10.02
CA PRO A 56 -13.37 25.65 -10.39
C PRO A 56 -14.61 25.87 -9.51
N SER A 57 -15.11 27.11 -9.49
CA SER A 57 -16.33 27.47 -8.76
C SER A 57 -17.51 26.63 -9.22
N GLN A 58 -18.07 25.88 -8.29
CA GLN A 58 -19.18 24.96 -8.51
C GLN A 58 -20.21 25.18 -7.42
N LEU A 59 -21.48 25.22 -7.80
CA LEU A 59 -22.59 25.29 -6.85
C LEU A 59 -22.58 24.04 -5.95
N VAL A 60 -22.77 24.24 -4.65
CA VAL A 60 -22.86 23.14 -3.68
C VAL A 60 -24.34 22.94 -3.36
N THR A 61 -24.86 21.76 -3.67
CA THR A 61 -26.28 21.42 -3.48
C THR A 61 -26.41 20.06 -2.82
N LYS A 62 -27.63 19.64 -2.45
CA LYS A 62 -27.86 18.28 -1.94
C LYS A 62 -27.84 17.24 -3.06
N GLU A 63 -28.13 17.67 -4.28
CA GLU A 63 -28.30 16.84 -5.48
C GLU A 63 -27.00 16.72 -6.28
N LYS A 64 -26.08 17.67 -6.10
CA LYS A 64 -24.81 17.75 -6.82
C LYS A 64 -23.70 18.25 -5.92
N GLU A 65 -22.65 17.44 -5.86
CA GLU A 65 -21.41 17.71 -5.13
C GLU A 65 -20.51 18.64 -5.94
N ALA A 66 -19.75 19.49 -5.24
CA ALA A 66 -18.67 20.24 -5.84
C ALA A 66 -17.38 19.40 -5.75
N ILE A 67 -16.74 19.15 -6.91
CA ILE A 67 -15.61 18.22 -7.01
C ILE A 67 -14.33 18.99 -7.33
N GLY A 68 -13.29 18.77 -6.52
CA GLY A 68 -11.93 19.20 -6.77
C GLY A 68 -11.05 18.01 -7.12
N GLN A 69 -10.25 18.12 -8.17
CA GLN A 69 -9.30 17.07 -8.58
C GLN A 69 -7.89 17.64 -8.71
N PHE A 70 -6.96 17.00 -8.03
CA PHE A 70 -5.56 17.41 -7.94
C PHE A 70 -4.67 16.24 -8.32
N PHE A 71 -3.63 16.51 -9.11
CA PHE A 71 -2.61 15.53 -9.47
C PHE A 71 -1.26 16.02 -8.98
N PHE A 72 -0.46 15.08 -8.46
CA PHE A 72 0.86 15.34 -7.95
C PHE A 72 1.85 14.39 -8.60
N ASP A 73 2.99 14.94 -9.01
CA ASP A 73 4.13 14.17 -9.46
C ASP A 73 5.16 14.09 -8.34
N THR A 74 5.75 12.92 -8.13
CA THR A 74 6.89 12.82 -7.21
C THR A 74 8.13 13.56 -7.73
N THR A 75 8.95 14.03 -6.80
CA THR A 75 10.27 14.64 -7.08
C THR A 75 11.44 13.71 -6.78
N ILE A 76 11.19 12.44 -6.44
CA ILE A 76 12.28 11.46 -6.33
C ILE A 76 12.93 11.22 -7.71
N ARG A 77 14.16 10.74 -7.70
CA ARG A 77 14.91 10.46 -8.92
C ARG A 77 14.68 9.03 -9.39
N ALA A 78 14.62 8.86 -10.71
CA ALA A 78 14.59 7.52 -11.31
C ALA A 78 15.95 6.81 -11.23
N THR A 79 17.04 7.55 -11.02
CA THR A 79 18.41 7.03 -10.90
C THR A 79 19.22 7.81 -9.86
N PRO A 80 20.09 7.15 -9.07
CA PRO A 80 20.29 5.69 -9.01
C PRO A 80 19.09 4.96 -8.40
N LYS A 81 19.09 3.63 -8.51
CA LYS A 81 18.05 2.78 -7.91
C LYS A 81 18.09 2.86 -6.39
N GLY A 82 16.92 2.91 -5.75
CA GLY A 82 16.76 2.93 -4.30
C GLY A 82 16.36 4.29 -3.72
N ASP A 83 16.08 5.29 -4.55
CA ASP A 83 15.52 6.57 -4.11
C ASP A 83 14.07 6.40 -3.65
N GLN A 84 13.71 7.11 -2.60
CA GLN A 84 12.42 7.01 -1.91
C GLN A 84 12.03 8.37 -1.35
N GLY A 85 10.73 8.64 -1.29
CA GLY A 85 10.22 9.90 -0.78
C GLY A 85 8.74 9.82 -0.44
N TRP A 86 8.33 10.65 0.49
CA TRP A 86 6.93 10.81 0.86
C TRP A 86 6.43 12.17 0.38
N GLY A 87 5.23 12.19 -0.18
CA GLY A 87 4.54 13.42 -0.55
C GLY A 87 3.12 13.43 0.00
N GLN A 88 2.64 14.58 0.44
CA GLN A 88 1.31 14.74 1.00
C GLN A 88 0.53 15.80 0.23
N GLY A 89 -0.50 15.36 -0.49
CA GLY A 89 -1.45 16.26 -1.13
C GLY A 89 -2.34 16.93 -0.09
N THR A 90 -2.61 18.22 -0.28
CA THR A 90 -3.53 19.00 0.57
C THR A 90 -4.50 19.73 -0.32
N ALA A 91 -5.80 19.60 -0.04
CA ALA A 91 -6.84 20.36 -0.70
C ALA A 91 -7.22 21.55 0.17
N THR A 92 -7.25 22.74 -0.41
CA THR A 92 -7.70 23.97 0.25
C THR A 92 -8.79 24.61 -0.57
N TRP A 93 -9.91 24.99 0.04
CA TRP A 93 -11.03 25.62 -0.64
C TRP A 93 -11.70 26.70 0.21
N VAL A 94 -12.47 27.54 -0.47
CA VAL A 94 -13.35 28.54 0.14
C VAL A 94 -14.75 28.36 -0.41
N PHE A 95 -15.74 28.89 0.32
CA PHE A 95 -17.08 29.09 -0.18
C PHE A 95 -17.27 30.54 -0.63
N THR A 96 -18.06 30.73 -1.67
CA THR A 96 -18.50 32.04 -2.16
C THR A 96 -20.02 32.07 -2.27
N ASN A 97 -20.60 33.26 -2.11
CA ASN A 97 -22.02 33.50 -2.36
C ASN A 97 -22.19 34.96 -2.80
N PRO A 98 -23.00 35.28 -3.83
CA PRO A 98 -23.25 36.66 -4.25
C PRO A 98 -23.81 37.57 -3.15
N ALA A 99 -24.45 37.00 -2.13
CA ALA A 99 -24.98 37.74 -0.99
C ALA A 99 -23.93 38.04 0.10
N TRP A 100 -22.69 37.57 -0.05
CA TRP A 100 -21.60 37.80 0.92
C TRP A 100 -20.68 38.92 0.44
N VAL A 101 -20.10 39.66 1.38
CA VAL A 101 -19.09 40.71 1.10
C VAL A 101 -17.78 40.12 0.57
N GLY A 102 -17.51 38.84 0.86
CA GLY A 102 -16.32 38.13 0.43
C GLY A 102 -16.43 36.62 0.60
N PRO A 103 -15.39 35.86 0.22
CA PRO A 103 -15.35 34.42 0.44
C PRO A 103 -15.31 34.08 1.93
N SER A 104 -15.56 32.81 2.26
CA SER A 104 -15.26 32.27 3.58
C SER A 104 -13.75 32.28 3.85
N THR A 105 -13.36 31.96 5.09
CA THR A 105 -12.00 31.51 5.39
C THR A 105 -11.68 30.20 4.66
N ASP A 106 -10.38 29.91 4.54
CA ASP A 106 -9.87 28.67 3.96
C ASP A 106 -10.29 27.46 4.81
N PHE A 107 -10.76 26.43 4.14
CA PHE A 107 -10.90 25.07 4.66
C PHE A 107 -9.82 24.19 4.05
N THR A 108 -9.29 23.26 4.83
CA THR A 108 -8.19 22.40 4.39
C THR A 108 -8.46 20.95 4.75
N LEU A 109 -8.17 20.04 3.82
CA LEU A 109 -8.17 18.60 4.04
C LEU A 109 -6.85 18.01 3.52
N HIS A 110 -6.14 17.31 4.40
CA HIS A 110 -4.88 16.65 4.07
C HIS A 110 -5.15 15.21 3.64
N ALA A 111 -4.55 14.78 2.53
CA ALA A 111 -4.47 13.38 2.17
C ALA A 111 -3.50 12.63 3.09
N THR A 112 -3.57 11.31 3.14
CA THR A 112 -2.53 10.51 3.78
C THR A 112 -1.22 10.61 2.97
N PRO A 113 -0.03 10.69 3.61
CA PRO A 113 1.24 10.72 2.88
C PRO A 113 1.42 9.50 1.96
N VAL A 114 1.75 9.76 0.70
CA VAL A 114 1.99 8.74 -0.34
C VAL A 114 3.48 8.48 -0.45
N ARG A 115 3.89 7.21 -0.40
CA ARG A 115 5.28 6.84 -0.66
C ARG A 115 5.48 6.68 -2.15
N CYS A 116 6.47 7.34 -2.70
CA CYS A 116 6.99 7.04 -4.02
C CYS A 116 8.41 6.49 -3.89
N ASP A 117 8.77 5.52 -4.72
CA ASP A 117 10.11 4.94 -4.75
C ASP A 117 10.48 4.45 -6.16
N ASN A 118 11.76 4.19 -6.42
CA ASN A 118 12.24 3.35 -7.53
C ASN A 118 12.94 2.06 -7.02
N ALA A 119 12.63 1.65 -5.80
CA ALA A 119 13.38 0.64 -5.04
C ALA A 119 12.85 -0.79 -5.22
N LEU A 120 11.71 -0.96 -5.89
CA LEU A 120 11.09 -2.27 -6.10
C LEU A 120 12.03 -3.28 -6.80
N PRO A 121 12.28 -4.47 -6.23
CA PRO A 121 13.08 -5.50 -6.89
C PRO A 121 12.50 -5.87 -8.27
N GLY A 122 13.36 -6.07 -9.27
CA GLY A 122 12.95 -6.44 -10.63
C GLY A 122 12.57 -5.28 -11.57
N THR A 123 12.38 -4.06 -11.06
CA THR A 123 12.12 -2.87 -11.91
C THR A 123 12.85 -1.64 -11.37
N SER A 124 13.05 -0.62 -12.19
CA SER A 124 13.52 0.72 -11.79
C SER A 124 12.47 1.81 -12.04
N LYS A 125 11.28 1.43 -12.51
CA LYS A 125 10.17 2.37 -12.67
C LYS A 125 9.82 2.97 -11.32
N ILE A 126 9.66 4.29 -11.30
CA ILE A 126 9.07 5.00 -10.17
C ILE A 126 7.63 4.53 -10.03
N GLY A 127 7.20 4.31 -8.79
CA GLY A 127 5.81 4.04 -8.46
C GLY A 127 5.45 4.67 -7.13
N CYS A 128 4.20 5.11 -7.00
CA CYS A 128 3.64 5.71 -5.81
C CYS A 128 2.56 4.79 -5.22
N VAL A 129 2.62 4.55 -3.91
CA VAL A 129 1.65 3.70 -3.21
C VAL A 129 1.09 4.38 -1.97
N MET A 130 -0.21 4.17 -1.77
CA MET A 130 -0.92 4.61 -0.57
C MET A 130 -0.42 3.82 0.64
N PRO A 131 -0.38 4.41 1.84
CA PRO A 131 0.05 3.72 3.03
C PRO A 131 -1.05 2.77 3.52
N TYR A 132 -0.75 1.48 3.56
CA TYR A 132 -1.53 0.45 4.24
C TYR A 132 -0.63 -0.74 4.54
N ILE A 133 -1.12 -1.72 5.31
CA ILE A 133 -0.44 -3.00 5.53
C ILE A 133 -1.05 -4.03 4.57
N PRO A 134 -0.33 -4.46 3.53
CA PRO A 134 -0.85 -5.44 2.59
C PRO A 134 -0.95 -6.82 3.22
N GLU A 135 -1.89 -7.63 2.74
CA GLU A 135 -2.11 -9.00 3.21
C GLU A 135 -2.04 -10.02 2.09
N MET A 136 -1.09 -10.95 2.18
CA MET A 136 -1.00 -12.08 1.25
C MET A 136 -2.04 -13.12 1.65
N VAL A 137 -2.91 -13.51 0.72
CA VAL A 137 -3.97 -14.49 1.00
C VAL A 137 -3.62 -15.84 0.39
N TYR A 138 -3.68 -16.89 1.21
CA TYR A 138 -3.69 -18.28 0.76
C TYR A 138 -4.92 -18.99 1.33
N ALA A 139 -5.41 -20.03 0.65
CA ALA A 139 -6.61 -20.75 1.09
C ALA A 139 -6.35 -22.25 1.18
N LYS A 140 -6.85 -22.90 2.25
CA LYS A 140 -6.69 -24.36 2.46
C LYS A 140 -7.51 -25.21 1.49
N ASN A 141 -8.51 -24.61 0.86
CA ASN A 141 -9.34 -25.17 -0.21
C ASN A 141 -9.05 -24.52 -1.58
N GLY A 142 -7.99 -23.72 -1.70
CA GLY A 142 -7.59 -23.05 -2.93
C GLY A 142 -6.52 -23.81 -3.73
N GLU A 143 -5.75 -23.07 -4.52
CA GLU A 143 -4.72 -23.62 -5.44
C GLU A 143 -3.51 -24.24 -4.71
N PHE A 144 -3.19 -23.77 -3.50
CA PHE A 144 -1.97 -24.14 -2.76
C PHE A 144 -2.27 -24.69 -1.34
N PRO A 145 -3.07 -25.76 -1.20
CA PRO A 145 -3.57 -26.22 0.08
C PRO A 145 -2.48 -26.74 1.05
N GLU A 146 -1.41 -27.39 0.56
CA GLU A 146 -0.31 -27.85 1.43
C GLU A 146 0.54 -26.67 1.94
N LEU A 147 0.75 -25.64 1.10
CA LEU A 147 1.41 -24.38 1.48
C LEU A 147 0.59 -23.66 2.56
N ALA A 148 -0.71 -23.47 2.32
CA ALA A 148 -1.62 -22.82 3.27
C ALA A 148 -1.64 -23.54 4.63
N LYS A 149 -1.71 -24.87 4.64
CA LYS A 149 -1.65 -25.68 5.86
C LYS A 149 -0.31 -25.55 6.60
N HIS A 150 0.81 -25.46 5.88
CA HIS A 150 2.12 -25.27 6.52
C HIS A 150 2.23 -23.89 7.17
N ILE A 151 1.82 -22.82 6.47
CA ILE A 151 1.80 -21.46 7.02
C ILE A 151 0.87 -21.37 8.23
N GLU A 152 -0.33 -21.96 8.15
CA GLU A 152 -1.27 -21.99 9.28
C GLU A 152 -0.67 -22.66 10.51
N TYR A 153 -0.03 -23.83 10.35
CA TYR A 153 0.68 -24.51 11.42
C TYR A 153 1.79 -23.63 12.02
N ALA A 154 2.58 -22.99 11.17
CA ALA A 154 3.67 -22.11 11.58
C ALA A 154 3.17 -20.91 12.41
N GLN A 155 2.07 -20.27 11.98
CA GLN A 155 1.45 -19.14 12.66
C GLN A 155 0.73 -19.57 13.95
N ASN A 156 -0.07 -20.63 13.90
CA ASN A 156 -0.99 -20.99 15.00
C ASN A 156 -0.33 -21.87 16.05
N THR A 157 0.49 -22.83 15.65
CA THR A 157 1.12 -23.78 16.59
C THR A 157 2.45 -23.25 17.08
N LEU A 158 3.31 -22.80 16.17
CA LEU A 158 4.65 -22.30 16.53
C LEU A 158 4.67 -20.81 16.91
N LYS A 159 3.53 -20.12 16.80
CA LYS A 159 3.36 -18.70 17.14
C LYS A 159 4.34 -17.79 16.38
N LEU A 160 4.70 -18.17 15.15
CA LEU A 160 5.55 -17.37 14.28
C LEU A 160 4.80 -16.12 13.78
N PRO A 161 5.51 -15.02 13.45
CA PRO A 161 4.89 -13.75 13.05
C PRO A 161 4.18 -13.84 11.69
N GLY A 162 3.44 -12.81 11.33
CA GLY A 162 2.83 -12.61 10.03
C GLY A 162 1.38 -13.02 9.92
N LYS A 163 0.70 -13.31 11.03
CA LYS A 163 -0.70 -13.73 11.01
C LYS A 163 -1.64 -12.53 10.86
N HIS A 164 -2.64 -12.65 9.98
CA HIS A 164 -3.77 -11.73 9.87
C HIS A 164 -4.37 -11.36 11.24
N GLY A 165 -4.79 -10.10 11.41
CA GLY A 165 -5.39 -9.60 12.64
C GLY A 165 -4.41 -9.47 13.81
N THR A 166 -3.09 -9.43 13.54
CA THR A 166 -2.06 -9.26 14.58
C THR A 166 -1.11 -8.11 14.24
N THR A 167 -0.37 -7.64 15.25
CA THR A 167 0.67 -6.61 15.11
C THR A 167 2.08 -7.18 14.93
N LYS A 168 2.21 -8.52 14.81
CA LYS A 168 3.50 -9.19 14.60
C LYS A 168 3.75 -9.33 13.09
N TYR A 169 4.15 -8.26 12.43
CA TYR A 169 4.30 -8.24 10.97
C TYR A 169 5.46 -9.10 10.45
N LEU A 170 5.34 -9.55 9.19
CA LEU A 170 6.52 -9.85 8.39
C LEU A 170 7.04 -8.56 7.78
N THR A 171 8.36 -8.44 7.65
CA THR A 171 9.00 -7.31 6.98
C THR A 171 9.85 -7.82 5.83
N ARG A 172 9.67 -7.22 4.66
CA ARG A 172 10.34 -7.59 3.41
C ARG A 172 11.87 -7.51 3.51
N LEU A 173 12.54 -8.53 3.00
CA LEU A 173 13.99 -8.58 2.81
C LEU A 173 14.30 -8.75 1.31
N THR A 174 15.12 -7.85 0.77
CA THR A 174 15.46 -7.79 -0.66
C THR A 174 16.90 -8.17 -0.97
N ASN A 175 17.79 -8.19 0.03
CA ASN A 175 19.19 -8.57 -0.15
C ASN A 175 19.33 -10.07 -0.49
N ALA A 176 19.73 -10.37 -1.73
CA ALA A 176 19.80 -11.74 -2.26
C ALA A 176 20.69 -12.69 -1.42
N THR A 177 21.81 -12.18 -0.89
CA THR A 177 22.73 -12.97 -0.05
C THR A 177 22.05 -13.39 1.26
N LYS A 178 21.31 -12.49 1.91
CA LYS A 178 20.56 -12.81 3.15
C LYS A 178 19.37 -13.73 2.88
N ILE A 179 18.68 -13.53 1.75
CA ILE A 179 17.61 -14.45 1.32
C ILE A 179 18.15 -15.86 1.12
N ARG A 180 19.32 -16.00 0.47
CA ARG A 180 19.98 -17.30 0.31
C ARG A 180 20.32 -17.92 1.66
N LYS A 181 20.91 -17.16 2.59
CA LYS A 181 21.19 -17.63 3.97
C LYS A 181 19.92 -18.11 4.71
N ASN A 182 18.80 -17.41 4.55
CA ASN A 182 17.52 -17.84 5.13
C ASN A 182 17.05 -19.18 4.53
N ARG A 183 17.16 -19.34 3.21
CA ARG A 183 16.78 -20.58 2.51
C ARG A 183 17.70 -21.74 2.87
N ASP A 184 19.01 -21.53 2.88
CA ASP A 184 19.98 -22.58 3.17
C ASP A 184 19.85 -23.08 4.61
N LYS A 185 19.48 -22.20 5.56
CA LYS A 185 19.24 -22.58 6.95
C LYS A 185 17.93 -23.35 7.15
N SER A 186 16.85 -22.96 6.48
CA SER A 186 15.54 -23.63 6.62
C SER A 186 15.49 -24.93 5.80
N CYS A 187 15.96 -24.87 4.57
CA CYS A 187 15.85 -25.89 3.53
C CYS A 187 17.22 -26.23 2.89
N PRO A 188 18.22 -26.69 3.66
CA PRO A 188 19.53 -27.06 3.10
C PRO A 188 19.43 -28.19 2.07
N SER A 189 20.42 -28.28 1.19
CA SER A 189 20.50 -29.33 0.16
C SER A 189 20.55 -30.74 0.75
N SER A 190 21.08 -30.90 1.97
CA SER A 190 21.17 -32.17 2.68
C SER A 190 19.82 -32.78 3.10
N ARG A 191 18.72 -32.01 3.12
CA ARG A 191 17.39 -32.56 3.41
C ARG A 191 16.93 -33.47 2.26
N PRO A 192 16.47 -34.71 2.54
CA PRO A 192 15.85 -35.56 1.52
C PRO A 192 14.65 -34.86 0.89
N ARG A 193 14.59 -34.82 -0.44
CA ARG A 193 13.48 -34.27 -1.22
C ARG A 193 12.82 -35.41 -1.99
N PRO A 194 11.78 -36.05 -1.44
CA PRO A 194 11.04 -37.08 -2.15
C PRO A 194 10.54 -36.58 -3.51
N GLN A 195 10.35 -37.51 -4.45
CA GLN A 195 9.81 -37.17 -5.77
C GLN A 195 8.49 -36.40 -5.65
N GLY A 196 8.38 -35.30 -6.40
CA GLY A 196 7.19 -34.43 -6.39
C GLY A 196 7.05 -33.51 -5.17
N LYS A 197 8.03 -33.49 -4.25
CA LYS A 197 8.04 -32.59 -3.08
C LYS A 197 9.17 -31.57 -3.15
N GLN A 198 8.92 -30.40 -2.56
CA GLN A 198 9.92 -29.36 -2.32
C GLN A 198 9.84 -28.91 -0.86
N CYS A 199 10.98 -28.43 -0.35
CA CYS A 199 11.04 -27.83 0.97
C CYS A 199 10.43 -26.42 0.90
N ASP A 200 9.47 -26.16 1.77
CA ASP A 200 8.85 -24.86 2.01
C ASP A 200 9.28 -24.35 3.39
N GLU A 201 9.31 -23.02 3.56
CA GLU A 201 9.82 -22.36 4.75
C GLU A 201 8.91 -21.20 5.21
N TYR A 202 8.70 -21.10 6.53
CA TYR A 202 8.01 -19.96 7.13
C TYR A 202 8.70 -19.51 8.44
N PRO A 203 8.94 -18.20 8.68
CA PRO A 203 8.68 -17.09 7.77
C PRO A 203 9.47 -17.18 6.46
N PHE A 204 8.94 -16.62 5.39
CA PHE A 204 9.52 -16.76 4.06
C PHE A 204 10.98 -16.32 4.03
N ALA A 205 11.83 -16.98 3.23
CA ALA A 205 13.24 -16.62 3.13
C ALA A 205 13.47 -15.14 2.72
N SER A 206 12.48 -14.55 2.07
CA SER A 206 12.46 -13.17 1.61
C SER A 206 11.85 -12.17 2.61
N THR A 207 11.95 -12.50 3.91
CA THR A 207 11.61 -11.65 5.05
C THR A 207 12.75 -11.58 6.05
N TRP A 208 12.80 -10.50 6.84
CA TRP A 208 13.76 -10.38 7.94
C TRP A 208 13.49 -11.36 9.08
N GLN A 209 12.26 -11.88 9.20
CA GLN A 209 11.90 -12.92 10.17
C GLN A 209 12.31 -14.33 9.68
N GLY A 210 12.91 -14.46 8.49
CA GLY A 210 13.38 -15.74 7.96
C GLY A 210 14.44 -16.42 8.84
N ALA A 211 14.69 -17.70 8.59
CA ALA A 211 15.43 -18.60 9.48
C ALA A 211 16.81 -18.08 9.97
N SER A 212 17.58 -17.39 9.14
CA SER A 212 18.90 -16.86 9.50
C SER A 212 18.85 -15.44 10.06
N THR A 213 17.95 -14.60 9.57
CA THR A 213 17.87 -13.18 9.95
C THR A 213 16.97 -12.93 11.17
N GLY A 214 15.99 -13.80 11.42
CA GLY A 214 14.93 -13.64 12.42
C GLY A 214 15.18 -14.34 13.76
N GLY A 215 16.44 -14.64 14.10
CA GLY A 215 16.77 -15.29 15.38
C GLY A 215 16.53 -16.80 15.44
N GLY A 216 16.29 -17.47 14.31
CA GLY A 216 16.32 -18.93 14.22
C GLY A 216 15.01 -19.66 14.51
N LYS A 217 13.92 -18.99 14.87
CA LYS A 217 12.58 -19.62 14.95
C LYS A 217 11.95 -19.65 13.56
N PHE A 218 11.79 -20.85 13.01
CA PHE A 218 11.16 -21.07 11.71
C PHE A 218 10.50 -22.46 11.65
N SER A 219 9.62 -22.64 10.69
CA SER A 219 9.02 -23.89 10.29
C SER A 219 9.51 -24.25 8.89
N TRP A 220 9.68 -25.54 8.63
CA TRP A 220 9.91 -26.05 7.28
C TRP A 220 9.09 -27.32 7.07
N ARG A 221 8.68 -27.59 5.84
CA ARG A 221 7.94 -28.80 5.47
C ARG A 221 8.20 -29.20 4.03
N MET A 222 8.25 -30.50 3.76
CA MET A 222 8.16 -31.00 2.38
C MET A 222 6.71 -30.94 1.92
N ILE A 223 6.42 -30.09 0.93
CA ILE A 223 5.10 -29.93 0.34
C ILE A 223 5.13 -30.22 -1.16
N ASN A 224 3.97 -30.38 -1.79
CA ASN A 224 3.84 -30.57 -3.23
C ASN A 224 4.66 -29.51 -4.01
N ALA A 225 5.55 -29.95 -4.89
CA ALA A 225 6.47 -29.09 -5.62
C ALA A 225 5.78 -28.05 -6.51
N LYS A 226 4.64 -28.40 -7.13
CA LYS A 226 3.86 -27.48 -7.95
C LYS A 226 3.28 -26.35 -7.09
N GLN A 227 2.63 -26.72 -5.97
CA GLN A 227 2.04 -25.76 -5.04
C GLN A 227 3.10 -24.81 -4.44
N ASN A 228 4.27 -25.33 -4.07
CA ASN A 228 5.35 -24.52 -3.52
C ASN A 228 5.85 -23.47 -4.53
N ARG A 229 6.10 -23.91 -5.77
CA ARG A 229 6.60 -23.03 -6.85
C ARG A 229 5.58 -21.95 -7.20
N GLU A 230 4.33 -22.33 -7.43
CA GLU A 230 3.28 -21.41 -7.86
C GLU A 230 2.84 -20.47 -6.73
N GLY A 231 2.79 -20.96 -5.49
CA GLY A 231 2.60 -20.10 -4.31
C GLY A 231 3.74 -19.10 -4.13
N GLY A 232 4.99 -19.52 -4.34
CA GLY A 232 6.15 -18.61 -4.35
C GLY A 232 6.05 -17.53 -5.45
N GLN A 233 5.53 -17.88 -6.64
CA GLN A 233 5.26 -16.92 -7.71
C GLN A 233 4.15 -15.95 -7.32
N ALA A 234 3.06 -16.44 -6.71
CA ALA A 234 1.97 -15.60 -6.21
C ALA A 234 2.48 -14.60 -5.15
N LEU A 235 3.36 -15.04 -4.24
CA LEU A 235 4.02 -14.16 -3.27
C LEU A 235 4.90 -13.10 -3.95
N GLY A 236 5.62 -13.47 -5.02
CA GLY A 236 6.40 -12.53 -5.84
C GLY A 236 5.52 -11.44 -6.47
N ASN A 237 4.38 -11.85 -7.04
CA ASN A 237 3.39 -10.93 -7.62
C ASN A 237 2.75 -10.05 -6.55
N PHE A 238 2.46 -10.59 -5.37
CA PHE A 238 1.99 -9.81 -4.22
C PHE A 238 2.99 -8.69 -3.86
N TYR A 239 4.29 -8.98 -3.79
CA TYR A 239 5.29 -7.94 -3.58
C TYR A 239 5.31 -6.88 -4.68
N LEU A 240 5.13 -7.29 -5.95
CA LEU A 240 5.13 -6.37 -7.09
C LEU A 240 3.92 -5.42 -7.04
N TYR A 241 2.70 -5.97 -6.99
CA TYR A 241 1.46 -5.19 -7.13
C TYR A 241 1.17 -4.31 -5.91
N ASN A 242 1.64 -4.69 -4.73
CA ASN A 242 1.54 -3.88 -3.52
C ASN A 242 2.79 -3.00 -3.31
N ARG A 243 3.74 -3.03 -4.25
CA ARG A 243 5.03 -2.33 -4.20
C ARG A 243 5.78 -2.51 -2.88
N ILE A 244 5.86 -3.74 -2.39
CA ILE A 244 6.49 -4.05 -1.11
C ILE A 244 8.02 -4.08 -1.28
N ILE A 245 8.69 -3.07 -0.74
CA ILE A 245 10.14 -2.87 -0.79
C ILE A 245 10.79 -3.22 0.55
N GLU A 246 12.12 -3.10 0.62
CA GLU A 246 12.91 -3.40 1.82
C GLU A 246 12.28 -2.82 3.11
N LYS A 247 12.12 -3.69 4.12
CA LYS A 247 11.50 -3.42 5.44
C LYS A 247 10.00 -3.11 5.46
N ASP A 248 9.32 -3.03 4.31
CA ASP A 248 7.86 -2.89 4.31
C ASP A 248 7.19 -4.03 5.07
N GLN A 249 6.18 -3.67 5.84
CA GLN A 249 5.39 -4.60 6.65
C GLN A 249 4.26 -5.20 5.82
N PHE A 250 3.99 -6.48 6.05
CA PHE A 250 2.83 -7.16 5.50
C PHE A 250 2.41 -8.33 6.42
N LEU A 251 1.19 -8.82 6.20
CA LEU A 251 0.65 -10.00 6.87
C LEU A 251 0.32 -11.09 5.84
N VAL A 252 0.03 -12.28 6.36
CA VAL A 252 -0.41 -13.44 5.60
C VAL A 252 -1.69 -13.97 6.24
N TRP A 253 -2.75 -14.02 5.45
CA TRP A 253 -4.05 -14.55 5.83
C TRP A 253 -4.26 -15.92 5.23
N ILE A 254 -4.48 -16.92 6.08
CA ILE A 254 -4.97 -18.23 5.67
C ILE A 254 -6.49 -18.25 5.78
N LYS A 255 -7.16 -18.39 4.64
CA LYS A 255 -8.61 -18.61 4.52
C LYS A 255 -8.95 -20.12 4.52
#